data_AF-A0A0G3BDG2-F1
#
_entry.id   AF-A0A0G3BDG2-F1
#
_cell.length_a   1.000
_cell.length_b   1.000
_cell.length_c   1.000
_cell.angle_alpha   90.00
_cell.angle_beta   90.00
_cell.angle_gamma   90.00
#
_symmetry.space_group_name_H-M   'P 1'
#
loop_
_entity.id
_entity.type
_entity.pdbx_description
1 polymer ?
#
loop_
_entity_poly.entity_id
_entity_poly.type
_entity_poly.pdbx_seq_one_letter_code
_entity_poly.pdbx_strand_id
1 'polypeptide(L)'
;MFDRIDALIKKHGFAFESWEDPSGKAVWAALLPSEEALDDVRVAACAERPQLRPAADFLASADWMPLTTASTFDKAVAKLEMLLACLPQEMRARDTTWSSAVTSALEHLRQLRQAAARRKTCDVSFDAMPASFEELVAEVRLGLRAANDCSQQH
;
A
#
# COMPACT_ATOMS: atom_id res chain seq x y z
N MET A 1 -6.62 18.01 12.02
CA MET A 1 -5.19 17.76 11.72
C MET A 1 -4.98 16.37 11.11
N PHE A 2 -5.93 15.45 11.23
CA PHE A 2 -5.86 14.10 10.65
C PHE A 2 -7.17 13.76 9.92
N ASP A 3 -7.73 14.76 9.25
CA ASP A 3 -9.13 14.73 8.81
C ASP A 3 -9.31 13.73 7.66
N ARG A 4 -8.26 13.47 6.88
CA ARG A 4 -8.28 12.46 5.80
C ARG A 4 -8.14 11.05 6.34
N ILE A 5 -7.22 10.85 7.29
CA ILE A 5 -7.11 9.58 8.02
C ILE A 5 -8.46 9.25 8.69
N ASP A 6 -9.01 10.20 9.45
CA ASP A 6 -10.30 10.04 10.14
C ASP A 6 -11.46 9.76 9.17
N ALA A 7 -11.50 10.43 8.01
CA ALA A 7 -12.50 10.18 7.00
C ALA A 7 -12.41 8.77 6.40
N LEU A 8 -11.20 8.28 6.10
CA LEU A 8 -10.99 6.94 5.56
C LEU A 8 -11.34 5.85 6.59
N ILE A 9 -11.02 6.07 7.86
CA ILE A 9 -11.43 5.16 8.94
C ILE A 9 -12.96 5.15 9.08
N LYS A 10 -13.56 6.31 9.32
CA LYS A 10 -14.99 6.41 9.66
C LYS A 10 -15.92 6.10 8.49
N LYS A 11 -15.56 6.49 7.27
CA LYS A 11 -16.45 6.40 6.10
C LYS A 11 -16.14 5.21 5.19
N HIS A 12 -14.88 4.78 5.15
CA HIS A 12 -14.42 3.77 4.21
C HIS A 12 -13.91 2.50 4.90
N GLY A 13 -13.92 2.46 6.23
CA GLY A 13 -13.60 1.26 7.01
C GLY A 13 -12.12 0.90 6.99
N PHE A 14 -11.23 1.85 6.70
CA PHE A 14 -9.80 1.62 6.77
C PHE A 14 -9.37 1.43 8.22
N ALA A 15 -8.40 0.56 8.43
CA ALA A 15 -7.74 0.35 9.71
C ALA A 15 -6.44 1.18 9.74
N PHE A 16 -6.22 1.85 10.87
CA PHE A 16 -4.99 2.62 11.12
C PHE A 16 -4.19 1.96 12.23
N GLU A 17 -2.88 1.82 12.03
CA GLU A 17 -1.99 1.40 13.09
C GLU A 17 -0.60 2.02 12.94
N SER A 18 0.07 2.19 14.08
CA SER A 18 1.46 2.58 14.15
C SER A 18 2.24 1.64 15.04
N TRP A 19 3.47 1.34 14.67
CA TRP A 19 4.36 0.47 15.45
C TRP A 19 5.81 0.92 15.31
N GLU A 20 6.63 0.61 16.30
CA GLU A 20 8.07 0.80 16.22
C GLU A 20 8.70 -0.30 15.36
N ASP A 21 9.63 0.09 14.49
CA ASP A 21 10.50 -0.85 13.78
C ASP A 21 11.33 -1.65 14.80
N PRO A 22 11.67 -2.94 14.55
CA PRO A 22 12.44 -3.75 15.48
C PRO A 22 13.80 -3.16 15.89
N SER A 23 14.36 -2.22 15.11
CA SER A 23 15.58 -1.50 15.47
C SER A 23 15.38 -0.36 16.48
N GLY A 24 14.13 0.04 16.76
CA GLY A 24 13.78 1.21 17.57
C GLY A 24 14.11 2.55 16.90
N LYS A 25 14.55 2.55 15.62
CA LYS A 25 15.00 3.77 14.93
C LYS A 25 13.90 4.50 14.18
N ALA A 26 12.78 3.82 13.92
CA ALA A 26 11.68 4.36 13.14
C ALA A 26 10.34 3.90 13.72
N VAL A 27 9.34 4.75 13.52
CA VAL A 27 7.92 4.47 13.74
C VAL A 27 7.27 4.37 12.37
N TRP A 28 6.59 3.27 12.14
CA TRP A 28 5.71 3.05 11.00
C TRP A 28 4.33 3.61 11.32
N ALA A 29 3.68 4.19 10.31
CA ALA A 29 2.27 4.55 10.35
C ALA A 29 1.61 4.08 9.06
N ALA A 30 0.56 3.27 9.18
CA ALA A 30 -0.13 2.64 8.07
C ALA A 30 -1.64 2.84 8.18
N LEU A 31 -2.30 3.05 7.04
CA LEU A 31 -3.75 3.14 6.92
C LEU A 31 -4.22 2.22 5.78
N LEU A 32 -4.66 1.01 6.10
CA LEU A 32 -4.92 -0.05 5.13
C LEU A 32 -6.39 -0.49 5.15
N PRO A 33 -6.87 -1.21 4.12
CA PRO A 33 -8.27 -1.63 4.02
C PRO A 33 -8.76 -2.60 5.11
N SER A 34 -7.85 -3.24 5.86
CA SER A 34 -8.20 -4.18 6.95
C SER A 34 -7.07 -4.31 7.98
N GLU A 35 -7.41 -4.80 9.17
CA GLU A 35 -6.44 -5.16 10.21
C GLU A 35 -5.52 -6.30 9.77
N GLU A 36 -6.04 -7.26 9.00
CA GLU A 36 -5.23 -8.35 8.43
C GLU A 36 -4.12 -7.82 7.51
N ALA A 37 -4.42 -6.79 6.72
CA ALA A 37 -3.42 -6.15 5.87
C ALA A 37 -2.33 -5.44 6.69
N LEU A 38 -2.70 -4.85 7.84
CA LEU A 38 -1.73 -4.25 8.76
C LEU A 38 -0.80 -5.30 9.37
N ASP A 39 -1.33 -6.48 9.74
CA ASP A 39 -0.51 -7.60 10.20
C ASP A 39 0.45 -8.08 9.11
N ASP A 40 -0.03 -8.25 7.87
CA ASP A 40 0.78 -8.71 6.76
C ASP A 40 1.97 -7.76 6.50
N VAL A 41 1.73 -6.44 6.48
CA VAL A 41 2.79 -5.43 6.32
C VAL A 41 3.75 -5.43 7.51
N ARG A 42 3.25 -5.54 8.74
CA ARG A 42 4.10 -5.60 9.93
C ARG A 42 5.02 -6.81 9.93
N VAL A 43 4.48 -7.98 9.58
CA VAL A 43 5.26 -9.22 9.48
C VAL A 43 6.30 -9.12 8.37
N ALA A 44 5.97 -8.47 7.25
CA ALA A 44 6.91 -8.25 6.15
C ALA A 44 8.03 -7.26 6.52
N ALA A 45 7.70 -6.22 7.29
CA ALA A 45 8.67 -5.26 7.79
C ALA A 45 9.55 -5.84 8.92
N CYS A 46 9.14 -6.93 9.56
CA CYS A 46 9.89 -7.55 10.66
C CYS A 46 11.21 -8.19 10.17
N ALA A 47 12.28 -7.98 10.94
CA ALA A 47 13.62 -8.48 10.63
C ALA A 47 13.71 -10.02 10.57
N GLU A 48 12.79 -10.74 11.22
CA GLU A 48 12.74 -12.21 11.25
C GLU A 48 12.32 -12.84 9.93
N ARG A 49 11.90 -12.04 8.94
CA ARG A 49 11.47 -12.48 7.61
C ARG A 49 12.24 -11.73 6.51
N PRO A 50 13.58 -11.93 6.39
CA PRO A 50 14.41 -11.20 5.42
C PRO A 50 13.94 -11.36 3.98
N GLN A 51 13.34 -12.49 3.62
CA GLN A 51 12.78 -12.74 2.30
C GLN A 51 11.55 -11.87 1.95
N LEU A 52 10.89 -11.28 2.94
CA LEU A 52 9.76 -10.36 2.75
C LEU A 52 10.18 -8.89 2.82
N ARG A 53 11.42 -8.61 3.24
CA ARG A 53 11.92 -7.25 3.40
C ARG A 53 11.89 -6.42 2.11
N PRO A 54 12.26 -6.96 0.92
CA PRO A 54 12.16 -6.20 -0.33
C PRO A 54 10.72 -5.75 -0.64
N ALA A 55 9.73 -6.57 -0.29
CA ALA A 55 8.32 -6.20 -0.46
C ALA A 55 7.91 -5.08 0.48
N ALA A 56 8.29 -5.15 1.76
CA ALA A 56 8.04 -4.08 2.71
C ALA A 56 8.75 -2.77 2.32
N ASP A 57 9.98 -2.85 1.83
CA ASP A 57 10.74 -1.69 1.37
C ASP A 57 10.10 -1.07 0.12
N PHE A 58 9.60 -1.88 -0.83
CA PHE A 58 8.83 -1.41 -1.98
C PHE A 58 7.58 -0.64 -1.51
N LEU A 59 6.75 -1.26 -0.68
CA LEU A 59 5.51 -0.67 -0.18
C LEU A 59 5.76 0.63 0.60
N ALA A 60 6.89 0.73 1.31
CA ALA A 60 7.27 1.94 2.03
C ALA A 60 7.81 3.06 1.12
N SER A 61 8.29 2.71 -0.08
CA SER A 61 8.83 3.65 -1.06
C SER A 61 7.79 4.16 -2.06
N ALA A 62 6.71 3.40 -2.28
CA ALA A 62 5.61 3.77 -3.16
C ALA A 62 4.83 4.98 -2.60
N ASP A 63 4.80 6.09 -3.34
CA ASP A 63 4.20 7.36 -2.90
C ASP A 63 2.66 7.36 -2.84
N TRP A 64 2.02 6.34 -3.41
CA TRP A 64 0.59 6.10 -3.37
C TRP A 64 0.19 5.11 -2.28
N MET A 65 1.15 4.38 -1.69
CA MET A 65 0.84 3.45 -0.61
C MET A 65 0.60 4.24 0.68
N PRO A 66 -0.53 4.03 1.40
CA PRO A 66 -0.80 4.72 2.67
C PRO A 66 0.01 4.12 3.83
N LEU A 67 1.33 4.17 3.69
CA LEU A 67 2.34 3.62 4.58
C LEU A 67 3.50 4.60 4.65
N THR A 68 3.90 5.00 5.85
CA THR A 68 5.01 5.94 6.03
C THR A 68 5.88 5.57 7.22
N THR A 69 7.11 6.08 7.23
CA THR A 69 8.04 5.94 8.36
C THR A 69 8.63 7.29 8.79
N ALA A 70 8.84 7.45 10.09
CA ALA A 70 9.53 8.61 10.66
C ALA A 70 10.19 8.28 12.00
N SER A 71 10.99 9.20 12.56
CA SER A 71 11.66 9.00 13.85
C SER A 71 10.73 9.00 15.07
N THR A 72 9.48 9.44 14.90
CA THR A 72 8.50 9.64 15.99
C THR A 72 7.08 9.44 15.44
N PHE A 73 6.15 9.00 16.30
CA PHE A 73 4.74 8.83 15.97
C PHE A 73 4.14 10.05 15.26
N ASP A 74 4.18 11.24 15.86
CA ASP A 74 3.55 12.45 15.30
C ASP A 74 4.05 12.77 13.89
N LYS A 75 5.35 12.58 13.64
CA LYS A 75 5.94 12.78 12.31
C LYS A 75 5.47 11.73 11.30
N ALA A 76 5.32 10.47 11.72
CA ALA A 76 4.85 9.40 10.86
C ALA A 76 3.39 9.66 10.46
N VAL A 77 2.53 10.00 11.43
CA VAL A 77 1.12 10.32 11.16
C VAL A 77 0.98 11.59 10.32
N ALA A 78 1.78 12.64 10.59
CA ALA A 78 1.76 13.85 9.78
C ALA A 78 2.20 13.59 8.33
N LYS A 79 3.22 12.75 8.11
CA LYS A 79 3.63 12.33 6.76
C LYS A 79 2.52 11.54 6.07
N LEU A 80 1.86 10.64 6.78
CA LEU A 80 0.74 9.87 6.23
C LEU A 80 -0.42 10.78 5.81
N GLU A 81 -0.78 11.75 6.66
CA GLU A 81 -1.82 12.74 6.32
C GLU A 81 -1.42 13.60 5.11
N MET A 82 -0.14 13.99 5.00
CA MET A 82 0.38 14.69 3.83
C MET A 82 0.34 13.85 2.56
N LEU A 83 0.73 12.57 2.64
CA LEU A 83 0.64 11.62 1.52
C LEU A 83 -0.80 11.53 1.01
N LEU A 84 -1.75 11.37 1.93
CA LEU A 84 -3.18 11.37 1.59
C LEU A 84 -3.64 12.72 1.04
N ALA A 85 -3.04 13.83 1.45
CA ALA A 85 -3.38 15.15 0.91
C ALA A 85 -2.96 15.33 -0.55
N CYS A 86 -1.92 14.63 -1.00
CA CYS A 86 -1.49 14.62 -2.41
C CYS A 86 -2.45 13.83 -3.31
N LEU A 87 -3.26 12.94 -2.75
CA LEU A 87 -4.23 12.18 -3.52
C LEU A 87 -5.43 13.05 -3.94
N PRO A 88 -5.86 12.98 -5.22
CA PRO A 88 -7.12 13.60 -5.67
C PRO A 88 -8.28 13.21 -4.75
N GLN A 89 -9.19 14.14 -4.50
CA GLN A 89 -10.29 13.90 -3.55
C GLN A 89 -11.17 12.72 -3.96
N GLU A 90 -11.35 12.53 -5.27
CA GLU A 90 -12.13 11.45 -5.86
C GLU A 90 -11.46 10.08 -5.68
N MET A 91 -10.13 10.07 -5.48
CA MET A 91 -9.36 8.84 -5.26
C MET A 91 -9.32 8.42 -3.79
N ARG A 92 -9.65 9.32 -2.85
CA ARG A 92 -9.68 9.07 -1.40
C ARG A 92 -10.97 8.43 -0.92
N ALA A 93 -11.38 7.35 -1.57
CA ALA A 93 -12.54 6.56 -1.21
C ALA A 93 -12.24 5.07 -1.43
N ARG A 94 -13.14 4.23 -0.95
CA ARG A 94 -13.16 2.80 -1.31
C ARG A 94 -13.58 2.64 -2.78
N ASP A 95 -13.14 1.55 -3.39
CA ASP A 95 -13.46 1.14 -4.77
C ASP A 95 -12.97 2.13 -5.84
N THR A 96 -11.98 2.94 -5.50
CA THR A 96 -11.24 3.79 -6.44
C THR A 96 -10.03 3.05 -7.00
N THR A 97 -9.50 3.54 -8.13
CA THR A 97 -8.22 3.07 -8.69
C THR A 97 -7.12 2.98 -7.64
N TRP A 98 -7.00 4.00 -6.80
CA TRP A 98 -6.03 4.01 -5.71
C TRP A 98 -6.28 2.88 -4.70
N SER A 99 -7.49 2.74 -4.19
CA SER A 99 -7.80 1.68 -3.21
C SER A 99 -7.66 0.27 -3.78
N SER A 100 -7.95 0.09 -5.07
CA SER A 100 -7.73 -1.18 -5.79
C SER A 100 -6.24 -1.48 -5.95
N ALA A 101 -5.41 -0.47 -6.24
CA ALA A 101 -3.95 -0.64 -6.31
C ALA A 101 -3.36 -1.01 -4.95
N VAL A 102 -3.78 -0.34 -3.89
CA VAL A 102 -3.42 -0.68 -2.49
C VAL A 102 -3.81 -2.12 -2.19
N THR A 103 -5.03 -2.53 -2.53
CA THR A 103 -5.50 -3.89 -2.31
C THR A 103 -4.67 -4.91 -3.10
N SER A 104 -4.39 -4.65 -4.38
CA SER A 104 -3.57 -5.52 -5.23
C SER A 104 -2.15 -5.71 -4.68
N ALA A 105 -1.52 -4.63 -4.19
CA ALA A 105 -0.19 -4.69 -3.59
C ALA A 105 -0.17 -5.49 -2.28
N LEU A 106 -1.22 -5.36 -1.47
CA LEU A 106 -1.40 -6.17 -0.27
C LEU A 106 -1.66 -7.64 -0.59
N GLU A 107 -2.41 -7.94 -1.65
CA GLU A 107 -2.60 -9.31 -2.13
C GLU A 107 -1.28 -9.94 -2.60
N HIS A 108 -0.45 -9.20 -3.34
CA HIS A 108 0.89 -9.64 -3.72
C HIS A 108 1.75 -9.94 -2.49
N LEU A 109 1.73 -9.06 -1.49
CA LEU A 109 2.45 -9.28 -0.25
C LEU A 109 1.96 -10.55 0.47
N ARG A 110 0.65 -10.74 0.54
CA ARG A 110 0.04 -11.92 1.16
C ARG A 110 0.42 -13.20 0.42
N GLN A 111 0.44 -13.19 -0.91
CA GLN A 111 0.87 -14.35 -1.71
C GLN A 111 2.34 -14.70 -1.44
N LEU A 112 3.22 -13.69 -1.38
CA LEU A 112 4.61 -13.87 -1.00
C LEU A 112 4.78 -14.45 0.41
N ARG A 113 4.03 -13.92 1.38
CA ARG A 113 4.04 -14.43 2.76
C ARG A 113 3.62 -15.89 2.81
N GLN A 114 2.56 -16.26 2.09
CA GLN A 114 2.09 -17.65 2.02
C GLN A 114 3.09 -18.58 1.34
N ALA A 115 3.75 -18.14 0.26
CA ALA A 115 4.78 -18.91 -0.40
C ALA A 115 6.01 -19.10 0.50
N ALA A 116 6.45 -18.04 1.17
CA ALA A 116 7.54 -18.08 2.14
C ALA A 116 7.24 -19.04 3.31
N ALA A 117 6.02 -19.01 3.85
CA ALA A 117 5.58 -19.93 4.90
C ALA A 117 5.61 -21.40 4.44
N ARG A 118 5.34 -21.65 3.15
CA ARG A 118 5.37 -22.97 2.52
C ARG A 118 6.76 -23.37 2.00
N ARG A 119 7.78 -22.53 2.17
CA ARG A 119 9.13 -22.69 1.58
C ARG A 119 9.10 -22.94 0.07
N LYS A 120 8.14 -22.32 -0.62
CA LYS A 120 8.00 -22.40 -2.08
C LYS A 120 8.55 -21.13 -2.72
N THR A 121 9.11 -21.28 -3.91
CA THR A 121 9.34 -20.14 -4.81
C THR A 121 8.00 -19.52 -5.19
N CYS A 122 7.97 -18.20 -5.27
CA CYS A 122 6.82 -17.43 -5.67
C CYS A 122 7.24 -16.58 -6.86
N ASP A 123 6.50 -16.67 -7.97
CA ASP A 123 6.76 -15.85 -9.16
C ASP A 123 6.15 -14.44 -9.04
N VAL A 124 5.63 -14.10 -7.86
CA VAL A 124 5.09 -12.77 -7.56
C VAL A 124 6.26 -11.81 -7.37
N SER A 125 6.34 -10.82 -8.26
CA SER A 125 7.31 -9.72 -8.16
C SER A 125 6.60 -8.38 -8.05
N PHE A 126 7.22 -7.45 -7.33
CA PHE A 126 6.81 -6.05 -7.28
C PHE A 126 7.40 -5.22 -8.44
N ASP A 127 8.28 -5.80 -9.28
CA ASP A 127 8.92 -5.08 -10.39
C ASP A 127 7.92 -4.56 -11.44
N ALA A 128 6.75 -5.19 -11.53
CA ALA A 128 5.67 -4.82 -12.45
C ALA A 128 4.61 -3.91 -11.79
N MET A 129 4.79 -3.50 -10.52
CA MET A 129 3.88 -2.59 -9.86
C MET A 129 4.36 -1.14 -9.99
N PRO A 130 3.44 -0.17 -10.12
CA PRO A 130 3.80 1.23 -10.24
C PRO A 130 4.53 1.69 -8.99
N ALA A 131 5.68 2.35 -9.16
CA ALA A 131 6.44 2.92 -8.06
C ALA A 131 5.87 4.28 -7.62
N SER A 132 5.13 4.95 -8.51
CA SER A 132 4.54 6.28 -8.27
C SER A 132 3.05 6.35 -8.59
N PHE A 133 2.36 7.32 -8.01
CA PHE A 133 0.94 7.59 -8.24
C PHE A 133 0.69 7.99 -9.70
N GLU A 134 1.64 8.69 -10.32
CA GLU A 134 1.57 9.07 -11.73
C GLU A 134 1.60 7.83 -12.65
N GLU A 135 2.50 6.89 -12.37
CA GLU A 135 2.56 5.61 -13.08
C GLU A 135 1.26 4.82 -12.90
N LEU A 136 0.74 4.74 -11.67
CA LEU A 136 -0.52 4.07 -11.39
C LEU A 136 -1.68 4.64 -12.22
N VAL A 137 -1.78 5.97 -12.30
CA VAL A 137 -2.82 6.64 -13.09
C VAL A 137 -2.60 6.45 -14.59
N ALA A 138 -1.34 6.43 -15.04
CA ALA A 138 -0.99 6.19 -16.45
C ALA A 138 -1.34 4.77 -16.89
N GLU A 139 -1.04 3.75 -16.08
CA GLU A 139 -1.38 2.35 -16.37
C GLU A 139 -2.88 2.14 -16.52
N VAL A 140 -3.69 2.73 -15.62
CA VAL A 140 -5.15 2.63 -15.74
C VAL A 140 -5.67 3.31 -17.00
N ARG A 141 -5.10 4.46 -17.38
CA ARG A 141 -5.44 5.14 -18.64
C ARG A 141 -5.09 4.30 -19.86
N LEU A 142 -3.97 3.58 -19.84
CA LEU A 142 -3.54 2.70 -20.94
C LEU A 142 -4.37 1.41 -21.00
N GLY A 143 -4.69 0.81 -19.85
CA GLY A 143 -5.57 -0.36 -19.76
C GLY A 143 -7.00 -0.08 -20.22
N LEU A 144 -7.55 1.10 -19.89
CA LEU A 144 -8.86 1.56 -20.38
C LEU A 144 -8.86 1.78 -21.91
N ARG A 145 -7.75 2.24 -22.49
CA ARG A 145 -7.63 2.37 -23.95
C ARG A 145 -7.58 1.01 -24.64
N ALA A 146 -6.79 0.07 -24.12
CA ALA A 146 -6.71 -1.28 -24.68
C ALA A 146 -8.05 -2.04 -24.63
N ALA A 147 -8.84 -1.87 -23.55
CA ALA A 147 -10.16 -2.48 -23.43
C ALA A 147 -11.21 -1.88 -24.39
N ASN A 148 -11.12 -0.57 -24.66
CA ASN A 148 -11.98 0.09 -25.64
C ASN A 148 -11.63 -0.31 -27.08
N ASP A 149 -10.35 -0.47 -27.41
CA ASP A 149 -9.93 -0.90 -28.74
C ASP A 149 -10.33 -2.36 -29.03
N CYS A 150 -10.34 -3.23 -28.01
CA CYS A 150 -10.88 -4.59 -28.13
C CYS A 150 -12.41 -4.64 -28.31
N SER A 151 -13.13 -3.63 -27.84
CA SER A 151 -14.60 -3.57 -27.90
C SER A 151 -15.14 -2.98 -29.21
N GLN A 152 -14.29 -2.42 -30.07
CA GLN A 152 -14.67 -1.88 -31.39
C GLN A 152 -14.34 -2.81 -32.57
N GLN A 153 -13.89 -4.05 -32.31
CA GLN A 153 -13.59 -5.05 -33.34
C GLN A 153 -14.67 -6.12 -33.52
N HIS A 154 -15.89 -5.93 -33.02
CA HIS A 154 -17.02 -6.84 -33.22
C HIS A 154 -18.24 -6.16 -33.83
#